data_AF-A0A7S1SX77-F1
#
_entry.id   AF-A0A7S1SX77-F1
#
_cell.length_a   1.000
_cell.length_b   1.000
_cell.length_c   1.000
_cell.angle_alpha   90.00
_cell.angle_beta   90.00
_cell.angle_gamma   90.00
#
_symmetry.space_group_name_H-M   'P 1'
#
loop_
_entity.id
_entity.type
_entity.pdbx_description
1 polymer ?
#
loop_
_entity_poly.entity_id
_entity_poly.type
_entity_poly.pdbx_seq_one_letter_code
_entity_poly.pdbx_strand_id
1 'polypeptide(L)'
;KTGNEEGAAEEATEGRGSLQYEYQAAEPLLAGGSGFLVNCGFKREKSAISEIVPLLQRYTRKAIVKLGGSGVRSGGEEGDVGGDTAQRWRLRPVKLAARGVVFLWLHQADTRSATFPGVPSAVAAALVADIASGAEPRLRFCHRLMPVERSCALQLTSLEATAAECAARHLKQRKGMSSGDEDQPADGLPPLTYAVRFNIRDGQTAKKA
;
A
#
# COMPACT_ATOMS: atom_id res chain seq x y z
N LYS A 1 -45.17 40.53 -18.23
CA LYS A 1 -44.56 40.38 -19.56
C LYS A 1 -43.09 40.04 -19.32
N THR A 2 -42.77 38.74 -19.35
CA THR A 2 -41.83 38.09 -20.30
C THR A 2 -40.38 38.40 -19.93
N GLY A 3 -39.50 37.45 -19.59
CA GLY A 3 -39.42 36.03 -19.91
C GLY A 3 -37.97 35.70 -20.35
N ASN A 4 -37.56 34.45 -20.13
CA ASN A 4 -36.29 33.76 -20.46
C ASN A 4 -35.10 34.03 -19.51
N GLU A 5 -34.60 33.08 -18.72
CA GLU A 5 -34.24 31.66 -18.94
C GLU A 5 -33.12 31.45 -19.97
N GLU A 6 -31.91 31.22 -19.47
CA GLU A 6 -30.94 30.32 -20.08
C GLU A 6 -30.25 29.55 -18.95
N GLY A 7 -30.63 28.27 -18.84
CA GLY A 7 -29.97 27.30 -18.00
C GLY A 7 -28.66 26.84 -18.64
N ALA A 8 -27.61 26.73 -17.82
CA ALA A 8 -26.50 25.84 -18.10
C ALA A 8 -26.64 24.65 -17.16
N ALA A 9 -26.89 23.49 -17.77
CA ALA A 9 -27.06 22.20 -17.13
C ALA A 9 -25.87 21.88 -16.21
N GLU A 10 -26.16 21.70 -14.93
CA GLU A 10 -25.28 21.04 -13.99
C GLU A 10 -25.38 19.54 -14.27
N GLU A 11 -24.52 19.06 -15.17
CA GLU A 11 -24.46 17.66 -15.54
C GLU A 11 -23.86 16.85 -14.38
N ALA A 12 -24.72 16.03 -13.78
CA ALA A 12 -24.39 15.08 -12.74
C ALA A 12 -23.27 14.13 -13.18
N THR A 13 -22.11 14.22 -12.54
CA THR A 13 -21.13 13.13 -12.51
C THR A 13 -21.28 12.37 -11.19
N GLU A 14 -22.36 11.60 -11.08
CA GLU A 14 -22.48 10.54 -10.08
C GLU A 14 -21.40 9.48 -10.32
N GLY A 15 -20.72 9.05 -9.24
CA GLY A 15 -19.98 7.78 -9.23
C GLY A 15 -18.45 7.80 -9.14
N ARG A 16 -17.80 8.94 -8.91
CA ARG A 16 -16.39 8.95 -8.43
C ARG A 16 -16.29 9.72 -7.13
N GLY A 17 -16.53 9.03 -6.01
CA GLY A 17 -16.26 9.58 -4.69
C GLY A 17 -14.86 10.20 -4.67
N SER A 18 -14.78 11.52 -4.49
CA SER A 18 -13.52 12.22 -4.48
C SER A 18 -12.63 11.61 -3.40
N LEU A 19 -11.43 11.13 -3.77
CA LEU A 19 -10.46 10.65 -2.79
C LEU A 19 -10.07 11.83 -1.90
N GLN A 20 -10.65 11.90 -0.71
CA GLN A 20 -10.35 12.91 0.28
C GLN A 20 -9.04 12.53 0.99
N TYR A 21 -8.15 13.51 1.15
CA TYR A 21 -6.92 13.31 1.91
C TYR A 21 -7.24 13.19 3.39
N GLU A 22 -6.63 12.20 4.04
CA GLU A 22 -6.69 12.06 5.49
C GLU A 22 -5.55 12.87 6.12
N TYR A 23 -5.90 13.99 6.77
CA TYR A 23 -4.95 14.89 7.42
C TYR A 23 -4.61 14.48 8.86
N GLN A 24 -5.43 13.61 9.48
CA GLN A 24 -5.26 13.11 10.85
C GLN A 24 -4.62 11.72 10.93
N ALA A 25 -4.05 11.22 9.83
CA ALA A 25 -3.51 9.86 9.78
C ALA A 25 -2.17 9.66 10.54
N ALA A 26 -1.71 10.64 11.33
CA ALA A 26 -0.48 10.48 12.11
C ALA A 26 -0.58 9.30 13.10
N GLU A 27 -1.66 9.20 13.87
CA GLU A 27 -1.80 8.12 14.87
C GLU A 27 -1.91 6.72 14.23
N PRO A 28 -2.75 6.50 13.19
CA PRO A 28 -2.79 5.19 12.54
C PRO A 28 -1.48 4.77 11.88
N LEU A 29 -0.68 5.72 11.38
CA LEU A 29 0.65 5.43 10.87
C LEU A 29 1.62 5.05 12.00
N LEU A 30 1.61 5.78 13.11
CA LEU A 30 2.44 5.43 14.26
C LEU A 30 2.06 4.06 14.86
N ALA A 31 0.80 3.65 14.72
CA ALA A 31 0.28 2.38 15.20
C ALA A 31 0.67 1.14 14.36
N GLY A 32 1.41 1.30 13.25
CA GLY A 32 1.79 0.15 12.42
C GLY A 32 1.18 0.10 11.03
N GLY A 33 0.72 1.23 10.47
CA GLY A 33 0.11 1.28 9.14
C GLY A 33 0.95 0.61 8.03
N SER A 34 0.26 0.01 7.06
CA SER A 34 0.87 -0.60 5.86
C SER A 34 0.31 0.04 4.59
N GLY A 35 1.03 0.00 3.48
CA GLY A 35 0.57 0.63 2.25
C GLY A 35 1.70 0.97 1.29
N PHE A 36 1.59 2.13 0.63
CA PHE A 36 2.49 2.50 -0.45
C PHE A 36 2.95 3.95 -0.35
N LEU A 37 4.25 4.18 -0.43
CA LEU A 37 4.79 5.51 -0.68
C LEU A 37 4.89 5.74 -2.18
N VAL A 38 4.22 6.78 -2.65
CA VAL A 38 4.23 7.22 -4.04
C VAL A 38 4.98 8.54 -4.12
N ASN A 39 6.02 8.58 -4.96
CA ASN A 39 6.67 9.83 -5.33
C ASN A 39 6.18 10.29 -6.70
N CYS A 40 5.91 11.58 -6.82
CA CYS A 40 5.48 12.24 -8.05
C CYS A 40 6.18 13.58 -8.25
N GLY A 41 5.96 14.21 -9.41
CA GLY A 41 6.38 15.60 -9.63
C GLY A 41 5.69 16.57 -8.67
N PHE A 42 6.31 17.74 -8.45
CA PHE A 42 5.71 18.79 -7.64
C PHE A 42 4.36 19.24 -8.22
N LYS A 43 3.32 19.42 -7.37
CA LYS A 43 1.94 19.76 -7.76
C LYS A 43 1.25 18.71 -8.65
N ARG A 44 1.76 17.47 -8.68
CA ARG A 44 1.16 16.36 -9.45
C ARG A 44 0.56 15.27 -8.55
N GLU A 45 0.42 15.53 -7.26
CA GLU A 45 -0.07 14.56 -6.27
C GLU A 45 -1.45 14.02 -6.66
N LYS A 46 -2.40 14.90 -7.04
CA LYS A 46 -3.75 14.50 -7.48
C LYS A 46 -3.70 13.62 -8.74
N SER A 47 -2.87 13.98 -9.71
CA SER A 47 -2.71 13.21 -10.96
C SER A 47 -2.09 11.84 -10.69
N ALA A 48 -1.04 11.79 -9.86
CA ALA A 48 -0.39 10.54 -9.47
C ALA A 48 -1.35 9.61 -8.72
N ILE A 49 -2.13 10.13 -7.76
CA ILE A 49 -3.15 9.36 -7.03
C ILE A 49 -4.22 8.83 -8.00
N SER A 50 -4.76 9.68 -8.86
CA SER A 50 -5.80 9.28 -9.82
C SER A 50 -5.32 8.20 -10.79
N GLU A 51 -4.04 8.17 -11.10
CA GLU A 51 -3.41 7.16 -11.96
C GLU A 51 -3.14 5.85 -11.20
N ILE A 52 -2.50 5.93 -10.02
CA ILE A 52 -1.98 4.74 -9.34
C ILE A 52 -3.03 4.00 -8.50
N VAL A 53 -4.01 4.71 -7.91
CA VAL A 53 -4.97 4.08 -6.98
C VAL A 53 -5.81 2.98 -7.63
N PRO A 54 -6.40 3.16 -8.83
CA PRO A 54 -7.16 2.09 -9.49
C PRO A 54 -6.32 0.84 -9.74
N LEU A 55 -5.05 1.03 -10.11
CA LEU A 55 -4.11 -0.07 -10.32
C LEU A 55 -3.83 -0.80 -9.01
N LEU A 56 -3.42 -0.07 -7.97
CA LEU A 56 -3.13 -0.68 -6.68
C LEU A 56 -4.35 -1.39 -6.10
N GLN A 57 -5.56 -0.88 -6.28
CA GLN A 57 -6.77 -1.60 -5.87
C GLN A 57 -6.91 -2.94 -6.60
N ARG A 58 -6.70 -2.97 -7.92
CA ARG A 58 -6.77 -4.21 -8.71
C ARG A 58 -5.74 -5.24 -8.25
N TYR A 59 -4.47 -4.83 -8.07
CA TYR A 59 -3.42 -5.73 -7.61
C TYR A 59 -3.58 -6.15 -6.15
N THR A 60 -4.01 -5.24 -5.28
CA THR A 60 -4.23 -5.52 -3.85
C THR A 60 -5.32 -6.57 -3.68
N ARG A 61 -6.41 -6.50 -4.45
CA ARG A 61 -7.44 -7.54 -4.46
C ARG A 61 -6.85 -8.91 -4.77
N LYS A 62 -6.06 -9.02 -5.85
CA LYS A 62 -5.41 -10.27 -6.26
C LYS A 62 -4.44 -10.78 -5.18
N ALA A 63 -3.64 -9.88 -4.60
CA ALA A 63 -2.66 -10.23 -3.59
C ALA A 63 -3.29 -10.68 -2.28
N ILE A 64 -4.36 -10.03 -1.81
CA ILE A 64 -5.08 -10.43 -0.60
C ILE A 64 -5.72 -11.80 -0.77
N VAL A 65 -6.31 -12.10 -1.94
CA VAL A 65 -6.86 -13.44 -2.21
C VAL A 65 -5.74 -14.49 -2.22
N LYS A 66 -4.62 -14.20 -2.87
CA LYS A 66 -3.48 -15.13 -2.97
C LYS A 66 -2.78 -15.39 -1.64
N LEU A 67 -2.58 -14.36 -0.82
CA LEU A 67 -1.88 -14.44 0.46
C LEU A 67 -2.82 -14.77 1.64
N GLY A 68 -4.13 -14.53 1.47
CA GLY A 68 -5.16 -14.70 2.50
C GLY A 68 -5.85 -16.06 2.51
N GLY A 69 -5.44 -17.00 1.66
CA GLY A 69 -5.99 -18.37 1.60
C GLY A 69 -5.73 -19.26 2.83
N SER A 70 -5.09 -18.75 3.89
CA SER A 70 -4.83 -19.56 5.11
C SER A 70 -5.10 -18.84 6.46
N GLY A 71 -5.54 -17.57 6.47
CA GLY A 71 -5.45 -16.74 7.68
C GLY A 71 -6.73 -16.06 8.16
N VAL A 72 -7.76 -15.92 7.32
CA VAL A 72 -9.06 -15.39 7.76
C VAL A 72 -9.96 -16.58 8.07
N ARG A 73 -9.88 -17.09 9.31
CA ARG A 73 -10.88 -18.02 9.83
C ARG A 73 -12.19 -17.26 9.98
N SER A 74 -12.99 -17.19 8.91
CA SER A 74 -14.43 -17.07 9.05
C SER A 74 -14.95 -18.50 9.23
N GLY A 75 -15.28 -18.86 10.48
CA GLY A 75 -16.13 -20.02 10.70
C GLY A 75 -17.55 -19.69 10.22
N GLY A 76 -18.18 -20.63 9.52
CA GLY A 76 -19.61 -20.59 9.22
C GLY A 76 -19.94 -20.70 7.73
N GLU A 77 -20.27 -21.94 7.35
CA GLU A 77 -21.30 -22.37 6.38
C GLU A 77 -21.16 -22.00 4.90
N GLU A 78 -21.09 -23.08 4.08
CA GLU A 78 -21.30 -23.07 2.63
C GLU A 78 -22.69 -22.53 2.31
N GLY A 79 -22.73 -21.26 1.89
CA GLY A 79 -23.89 -20.63 1.29
C GLY A 79 -23.45 -19.84 0.07
N ASP A 80 -23.83 -20.31 -1.11
CA ASP A 80 -23.75 -19.60 -2.37
C ASP A 80 -24.59 -18.30 -2.30
N VAL A 81 -23.94 -17.18 -1.96
CA VAL A 81 -24.50 -15.83 -2.10
C VAL A 81 -23.39 -14.88 -2.55
N GLY A 82 -23.43 -14.50 -3.83
CA GLY A 82 -22.66 -13.38 -4.35
C GLY A 82 -23.05 -12.08 -3.66
N GLY A 83 -22.27 -11.66 -2.65
CA GLY A 83 -22.53 -10.44 -1.89
C GLY A 83 -21.35 -10.01 -1.02
N ASP A 84 -20.64 -8.97 -1.48
CA ASP A 84 -20.02 -7.89 -0.70
C ASP A 84 -18.98 -8.17 0.42
N THR A 85 -18.55 -9.41 0.64
CA THR A 85 -17.44 -9.72 1.58
C THR A 85 -16.05 -9.27 1.07
N ALA A 86 -15.96 -8.81 -0.18
CA ALA A 86 -14.69 -8.53 -0.87
C ALA A 86 -14.09 -7.12 -0.66
N GLN A 87 -14.75 -6.21 0.08
CA GLN A 87 -14.27 -4.82 0.25
C GLN A 87 -14.15 -4.37 1.71
N ARG A 88 -13.66 -5.25 2.60
CA ARG A 88 -13.27 -4.83 3.94
C ARG A 88 -12.05 -3.89 3.95
N TRP A 89 -11.28 -3.81 2.86
CA TRP A 89 -10.06 -2.99 2.78
C TRP A 89 -10.20 -1.79 1.84
N ARG A 90 -9.45 -0.71 2.11
CA ARG A 90 -9.44 0.52 1.32
C ARG A 90 -8.02 1.11 1.25
N LEU A 91 -7.75 1.83 0.16
CA LEU A 91 -6.58 2.69 0.03
C LEU A 91 -6.99 4.13 0.30
N ARG A 92 -6.39 4.77 1.31
CA ARG A 92 -6.61 6.18 1.63
C ARG A 92 -5.34 7.00 1.40
N PRO A 93 -5.42 8.08 0.62
CA PRO A 93 -4.30 9.00 0.49
C PRO A 93 -4.12 9.80 1.78
N VAL A 94 -2.94 9.68 2.36
CA VAL A 94 -2.45 10.47 3.47
C VAL A 94 -1.47 11.49 2.92
N LYS A 95 -1.76 12.77 3.19
CA LYS A 95 -0.87 13.85 2.78
C LYS A 95 0.28 13.95 3.77
N LEU A 96 1.50 13.77 3.28
CA LEU A 96 2.70 13.98 4.07
C LEU A 96 3.16 15.43 3.92
N ALA A 97 3.93 15.94 4.88
CA ALA A 97 4.51 17.29 4.81
C ALA A 97 5.55 17.45 3.68
N ALA A 98 5.97 16.34 3.05
CA ALA A 98 6.93 16.34 1.95
C ALA A 98 6.26 16.59 0.58
N ARG A 99 6.82 17.51 -0.20
CA ARG A 99 6.34 17.83 -1.56
C ARG A 99 6.55 16.63 -2.50
N GLY A 100 5.54 16.34 -3.33
CA GLY A 100 5.63 15.25 -4.31
C GLY A 100 5.70 13.85 -3.69
N VAL A 101 5.22 13.68 -2.45
CA VAL A 101 5.16 12.39 -1.77
C VAL A 101 3.77 12.20 -1.19
N VAL A 102 3.16 11.07 -1.51
CA VAL A 102 1.87 10.65 -0.96
C VAL A 102 2.02 9.28 -0.34
N PHE A 103 1.47 9.08 0.85
CA PHE A 103 1.30 7.74 1.39
C PHE A 103 -0.10 7.25 1.09
N LEU A 104 -0.24 6.08 0.46
CA LEU A 104 -1.51 5.41 0.25
C LEU A 104 -1.64 4.34 1.31
N TRP A 105 -2.35 4.67 2.38
CA TRP A 105 -2.58 3.78 3.50
C TRP A 105 -3.56 2.68 3.13
N LEU A 106 -3.09 1.43 3.23
CA LEU A 106 -3.93 0.24 3.11
C LEU A 106 -4.47 -0.09 4.49
N HIS A 107 -5.78 0.07 4.66
CA HIS A 107 -6.47 -0.17 5.92
C HIS A 107 -7.72 -1.02 5.71
N GLN A 108 -8.22 -1.56 6.81
CA GLN A 108 -9.47 -2.31 6.85
C GLN A 108 -10.53 -1.44 7.55
N ALA A 109 -11.72 -1.32 6.96
CA ALA A 109 -12.77 -0.39 7.38
C ALA A 109 -13.13 -0.51 8.88
N ASP A 110 -13.03 -1.72 9.44
CA ASP A 110 -13.43 -2.00 10.83
C ASP A 110 -12.27 -1.94 11.83
N THR A 111 -11.03 -1.74 11.37
CA THR A 111 -9.85 -1.77 12.26
C THR A 111 -8.84 -0.72 11.84
N ARG A 112 -8.57 0.22 12.76
CA ARG A 112 -7.57 1.29 12.58
C ARG A 112 -6.12 0.79 12.51
N SER A 113 -5.88 -0.51 12.75
CA SER A 113 -4.56 -1.13 12.81
C SER A 113 -4.50 -2.47 12.08
N ALA A 114 -5.26 -2.64 10.99
CA ALA A 114 -5.05 -3.79 10.13
C ALA A 114 -3.67 -3.67 9.46
N THR A 115 -2.81 -4.66 9.73
CA THR A 115 -1.59 -4.87 8.95
C THR A 115 -1.91 -5.88 7.84
N PHE A 116 -1.39 -5.62 6.64
CA PHE A 116 -1.54 -6.52 5.50
C PHE A 116 -0.17 -7.13 5.17
N PRO A 117 0.36 -8.03 6.02
CA PRO A 117 1.73 -8.50 5.91
C PRO A 117 2.00 -9.13 4.54
N GLY A 118 3.02 -8.64 3.84
CA GLY A 118 3.44 -9.11 2.53
C GLY A 118 2.60 -8.61 1.35
N VAL A 119 1.43 -8.04 1.60
CA VAL A 119 0.54 -7.56 0.53
C VAL A 119 1.17 -6.36 -0.20
N PRO A 120 1.67 -5.29 0.46
CA PRO A 120 2.32 -4.19 -0.23
C PRO A 120 3.48 -4.66 -1.13
N SER A 121 4.37 -5.50 -0.63
CA SER A 121 5.50 -6.02 -1.40
C SER A 121 5.05 -6.86 -2.59
N ALA A 122 4.09 -7.78 -2.40
CA ALA A 122 3.58 -8.61 -3.48
C ALA A 122 2.90 -7.78 -4.59
N VAL A 123 2.12 -6.77 -4.19
CA VAL A 123 1.47 -5.83 -5.12
C VAL A 123 2.50 -5.04 -5.92
N ALA A 124 3.50 -4.45 -5.25
CA ALA A 124 4.53 -3.67 -5.90
C ALA A 124 5.35 -4.53 -6.88
N ALA A 125 5.73 -5.74 -6.47
CA ALA A 125 6.47 -6.68 -7.33
C ALA A 125 5.68 -7.07 -8.58
N ALA A 126 4.40 -7.43 -8.43
CA ALA A 126 3.53 -7.80 -9.54
C ALA A 126 3.31 -6.64 -10.52
N LEU A 127 3.03 -5.44 -10.01
CA LEU A 127 2.84 -4.26 -10.86
C LEU A 127 4.12 -3.90 -11.62
N VAL A 128 5.29 -3.94 -10.96
CA VAL A 128 6.57 -3.66 -11.63
C VAL A 128 6.87 -4.70 -12.71
N ALA A 129 6.59 -5.98 -12.45
CA ALA A 129 6.75 -7.05 -13.44
C ALA A 129 5.84 -6.84 -14.65
N ASP A 130 4.56 -6.50 -14.44
CA ASP A 130 3.60 -6.26 -15.53
C ASP A 130 3.93 -5.00 -16.34
N ILE A 131 4.46 -3.95 -15.71
CA ILE A 131 4.98 -2.78 -16.43
C ILE A 131 6.21 -3.15 -17.26
N ALA A 132 7.10 -3.99 -16.73
CA ALA A 132 8.32 -4.42 -17.42
C ALA A 132 8.02 -5.34 -18.61
N SER A 133 7.01 -6.20 -18.50
CA SER A 133 6.57 -7.09 -19.57
C SER A 133 5.69 -6.40 -20.62
N GLY A 134 5.20 -5.19 -20.32
CA GLY A 134 4.28 -4.44 -21.18
C GLY A 134 2.80 -4.80 -21.01
N ALA A 135 2.47 -5.68 -20.06
CA ALA A 135 1.10 -5.99 -19.68
C ALA A 135 0.37 -4.80 -19.05
N GLU A 136 1.11 -3.88 -18.42
CA GLU A 136 0.60 -2.64 -17.86
C GLU A 136 1.34 -1.42 -18.45
N PRO A 137 0.66 -0.31 -18.79
CA PRO A 137 1.33 0.88 -19.29
C PRO A 137 2.24 1.51 -18.23
N ARG A 138 3.31 2.17 -18.69
CA ARG A 138 4.15 3.01 -17.81
C ARG A 138 3.34 4.17 -17.24
N LEU A 139 3.54 4.41 -15.95
CA LEU A 139 2.91 5.50 -15.23
C LEU A 139 3.58 6.82 -15.58
N ARG A 140 2.78 7.86 -15.81
CA ARG A 140 3.23 9.20 -16.23
C ARG A 140 3.51 10.10 -15.05
N PHE A 141 2.73 9.99 -13.97
CA PHE A 141 2.79 10.90 -12.83
C PHE A 141 3.39 10.24 -11.59
N CYS A 142 3.32 8.91 -11.50
CA CYS A 142 4.00 8.13 -10.47
C CYS A 142 5.44 7.80 -10.90
N HIS A 143 6.43 8.45 -10.29
CA HIS A 143 7.85 8.23 -10.60
C HIS A 143 8.47 7.07 -9.81
N ARG A 144 7.96 6.83 -8.60
CA ARG A 144 8.44 5.74 -7.74
C ARG A 144 7.30 5.24 -6.87
N LEU A 145 7.17 3.92 -6.82
CA LEU A 145 6.31 3.19 -5.89
C LEU A 145 7.21 2.44 -4.90
N MET A 146 7.03 2.67 -3.61
CA MET A 146 7.74 1.94 -2.55
C MET A 146 6.70 1.25 -1.66
N PRO A 147 6.71 -0.09 -1.57
CA PRO A 147 5.85 -0.79 -0.62
C PRO A 147 6.31 -0.48 0.81
N VAL A 148 5.33 -0.28 1.69
CA VAL A 148 5.55 -0.08 3.13
C VAL A 148 4.80 -1.19 3.85
N GLU A 149 5.56 -2.16 4.35
CA GLU A 149 5.01 -3.27 5.11
C GLU A 149 4.46 -2.83 6.47
N ARG A 150 5.17 -1.91 7.12
CA ARG A 150 4.81 -1.40 8.44
C ARG A 150 5.48 -0.05 8.71
N SER A 151 4.73 0.92 9.19
CA SER A 151 5.24 2.16 9.79
C SER A 151 5.39 2.00 11.31
N CYS A 152 6.16 2.87 11.95
CA CYS A 152 6.34 2.85 13.40
C CYS A 152 6.72 4.24 13.90
N ALA A 153 6.75 4.41 15.23
CA ALA A 153 7.31 5.60 15.84
C ALA A 153 8.81 5.74 15.52
N LEU A 154 9.28 6.97 15.38
CA LEU A 154 10.69 7.28 15.17
C LEU A 154 11.48 7.17 16.49
N GLN A 155 11.53 5.95 17.02
CA GLN A 155 12.26 5.56 18.23
C GLN A 155 13.12 4.36 17.89
N LEU A 156 14.35 4.30 18.42
CA LEU A 156 15.30 3.22 18.10
C LEU A 156 14.70 1.83 18.31
N THR A 157 14.07 1.60 19.46
CA THR A 157 13.44 0.32 19.79
C THR A 157 12.33 -0.08 18.82
N SER A 158 11.51 0.89 18.40
CA SER A 158 10.43 0.68 17.43
C SER A 158 10.97 0.40 16.02
N LEU A 159 12.04 1.11 15.62
CA LEU A 159 12.72 0.90 14.35
C LEU A 159 13.35 -0.50 14.27
N GLU A 160 14.09 -0.90 15.30
CA GLU A 160 14.73 -2.21 15.39
C GLU A 160 13.70 -3.34 15.34
N ALA A 161 12.66 -3.27 16.17
CA ALA A 161 11.61 -4.28 16.20
C ALA A 161 10.90 -4.39 14.85
N THR A 162 10.53 -3.25 14.24
CA THR A 162 9.85 -3.22 12.94
C THR A 162 10.74 -3.74 11.81
N ALA A 163 12.03 -3.36 11.80
CA ALA A 163 12.99 -3.82 10.82
C ALA A 163 13.23 -5.33 10.93
N ALA A 164 13.41 -5.84 12.15
CA ALA A 164 13.57 -7.28 12.41
C ALA A 164 12.33 -8.07 11.96
N GLU A 165 11.12 -7.58 12.28
CA GLU A 165 9.87 -8.20 11.86
C GLU A 165 9.74 -8.26 10.32
N CYS A 166 10.00 -7.13 9.64
CA CYS A 166 9.96 -7.05 8.19
C CYS A 166 11.01 -7.96 7.53
N ALA A 167 12.24 -7.97 8.04
CA ALA A 167 13.32 -8.82 7.52
C ALA A 167 13.02 -10.30 7.71
N ALA A 168 12.58 -10.72 8.90
CA ALA A 168 12.20 -12.09 9.20
C ALA A 168 11.06 -12.57 8.31
N ARG A 169 10.06 -11.72 8.05
CA ARG A 169 8.95 -12.02 7.13
C ARG A 169 9.45 -12.21 5.70
N HIS A 170 10.25 -11.28 5.20
CA HIS A 170 10.79 -11.38 3.85
C HIS A 170 11.62 -12.66 3.67
N LEU A 171 12.42 -13.01 4.67
CA LEU A 171 13.16 -14.27 4.72
C LEU A 171 12.25 -15.50 4.67
N LYS A 172 11.17 -15.53 5.45
CA LYS A 172 10.19 -16.62 5.43
C LYS A 172 9.51 -16.77 4.06
N GLN A 173 9.11 -15.67 3.44
CA GLN A 173 8.49 -15.69 2.11
C GLN A 173 9.44 -16.22 1.04
N ARG A 174 10.72 -15.83 1.10
CA ARG A 174 11.75 -16.38 0.21
C ARG A 174 11.95 -17.88 0.40
N LYS A 175 11.96 -18.37 1.64
CA LYS A 175 12.06 -19.80 1.94
C LYS A 175 10.83 -20.59 1.48
N GLY A 176 9.63 -20.03 1.66
CA GLY A 176 8.37 -20.64 1.19
C GLY A 176 8.21 -20.66 -0.33
N MET A 177 8.85 -19.74 -1.05
CA MET A 177 8.95 -19.79 -2.52
C MET A 177 9.93 -20.85 -3.03
N SER A 178 10.76 -21.44 -2.15
CA SER A 178 11.74 -22.48 -2.49
C SER A 178 11.33 -23.89 -2.05
N SER A 179 10.19 -24.09 -1.38
CA SER A 179 9.77 -25.41 -0.88
C SER A 179 8.47 -25.88 -1.55
N GLY A 180 8.64 -26.62 -2.64
CA GLY A 180 7.64 -27.56 -3.17
C GLY A 180 7.75 -28.97 -2.59
N ASP A 181 8.65 -29.21 -1.64
CA ASP A 181 8.79 -30.48 -0.93
C ASP A 181 9.10 -30.19 0.55
N GLU A 182 8.20 -30.62 1.44
CA GLU A 182 8.44 -30.67 2.89
C GLU A 182 9.27 -31.93 3.21
N ASP A 183 10.05 -31.86 4.29
CA ASP A 183 10.95 -32.90 4.85
C ASP A 183 12.38 -33.03 4.30
N GLN A 184 13.11 -31.91 4.23
CA GLN A 184 14.58 -31.95 4.36
C GLN A 184 15.11 -30.82 5.25
N PRO A 185 16.01 -31.09 6.22
CA PRO A 185 16.61 -30.06 7.04
C PRO A 185 17.34 -29.05 6.15
N ALA A 186 17.06 -27.76 6.37
CA ALA A 186 17.44 -26.64 5.52
C ALA A 186 18.95 -26.29 5.58
N ASP A 187 19.82 -27.28 5.41
CA ASP A 187 21.26 -27.10 5.22
C ASP A 187 21.54 -26.89 3.73
N GLY A 188 21.62 -25.63 3.30
CA GLY A 188 22.07 -25.33 1.94
C GLY A 188 21.70 -23.97 1.35
N LEU A 189 20.85 -23.17 2.00
CA LEU A 189 20.59 -21.82 1.49
C LEU A 189 21.82 -20.92 1.73
N PRO A 190 22.35 -20.27 0.69
CA PRO A 190 23.48 -19.36 0.87
C PRO A 190 23.12 -18.23 1.84
N PRO A 191 24.09 -17.73 2.63
CA PRO A 191 23.84 -16.67 3.60
C PRO A 191 23.20 -15.46 2.93
N LEU A 192 22.07 -14.99 3.46
CA LEU A 192 21.41 -13.81 2.93
C LEU A 192 22.25 -12.58 3.25
N THR A 193 22.82 -11.97 2.22
CA THR A 193 23.38 -10.62 2.33
C THR A 193 22.28 -9.61 2.02
N TYR A 194 22.03 -8.70 2.94
CA TYR A 194 21.14 -7.57 2.72
C TYR A 194 21.80 -6.28 3.22
N ALA A 195 21.40 -5.16 2.62
CA ALA A 195 21.84 -3.84 3.05
C ALA A 195 20.64 -3.09 3.65
N VAL A 196 20.86 -2.41 4.77
CA VAL A 196 19.88 -1.49 5.35
C VAL A 196 20.20 -0.09 4.87
N ARG A 197 19.21 0.58 4.26
CA ARG A 197 19.34 1.96 3.85
C ARG A 197 18.42 2.84 4.69
N PHE A 198 19.01 3.75 5.45
CA PHE A 198 18.28 4.81 6.12
C PHE A 198 18.14 6.02 5.17
N ASN A 199 16.95 6.62 5.14
CA ASN A 199 16.67 7.81 4.37
C ASN A 199 15.93 8.81 5.26
N ILE A 200 16.66 9.80 5.77
CA ILE A 200 16.12 10.85 6.62
C ILE A 200 15.64 11.98 5.72
N ARG A 201 14.38 12.40 5.88
CA ARG A 201 13.74 13.45 5.08
C ARG A 201 13.62 14.79 5.79
N ASP A 202 14.29 14.96 6.92
CA ASP A 202 14.25 16.21 7.66
C ASP A 202 14.98 17.31 6.88
N GLY A 203 14.22 18.36 6.53
CA GLY A 203 14.75 19.60 5.96
C GLY A 203 15.43 20.49 7.01
N GLN A 204 15.55 20.05 8.26
CA GLN A 204 16.34 20.75 9.24
C GLN A 204 17.79 20.30 9.10
N THR A 205 18.58 21.15 8.46
CA THR A 205 20.02 21.21 8.69
C THR A 205 20.25 21.10 10.19
N ALA A 206 20.85 20.00 10.64
CA ALA A 206 21.45 19.93 11.95
C ALA A 206 22.45 21.09 12.03
N LYS A 207 22.04 22.21 12.64
CA LYS A 207 22.99 23.22 13.09
C LYS A 207 23.83 22.48 14.12
N LYS A 208 25.08 22.19 13.74
CA LYS A 208 26.12 21.68 14.64
C LYS A 208 26.07 22.52 15.92
N ALA A 209 25.77 21.86 17.04
CA ALA A 209 26.16 22.33 18.35
C ALA A 209 27.63 21.97 18.56
#